data_AF-G9L1A7-F1
#
_entry.id   AF-G9L1A7-F1
#
_cell.length_a   1.000
_cell.length_b   1.000
_cell.length_c   1.000
_cell.angle_alpha   90.00
_cell.angle_beta   90.00
_cell.angle_gamma   90.00
#
_symmetry.space_group_name_H-M   'P 1'
#
loop_
_entity.id
_entity.type
_entity.pdbx_description
1 polymer ?
#
loop_
_entity_poly.entity_id
_entity_poly.type
_entity_poly.pdbx_seq_one_letter_code
_entity_poly.pdbx_strand_id
1 'polypeptide(L)' 'FYIGCDLCTNWYHGECVGITEKEAKKMDVYICNDCKRAQEGSSEELYCICRTPYDESQFYIGCDRC' A
#
# COMPACT_ATOMS: atom_id res chain seq x y z
N PHE A 1 -11.38 7.48 20.76
CA PHE A 1 -12.43 6.92 19.87
C PHE A 1 -11.81 5.84 18.99
N TYR A 2 -12.64 4.99 18.38
CA TYR A 2 -12.17 3.98 17.42
C TYR A 2 -12.67 4.31 16.01
N ILE A 3 -11.90 3.92 15.02
CA ILE A 3 -12.23 4.01 13.59
C ILE A 3 -12.03 2.64 12.95
N GLY A 4 -13.01 2.20 12.17
CA GLY A 4 -13.00 0.89 11.48
C GLY A 4 -12.49 1.03 10.06
N CYS A 5 -11.61 0.11 9.62
CA CYS A 5 -11.13 0.05 8.25
C CYS A 5 -12.11 -0.70 7.35
N ASP A 6 -12.50 -0.11 6.22
CA ASP A 6 -13.47 -0.69 5.28
C ASP A 6 -12.93 -1.89 4.48
N LEU A 7 -11.62 -2.09 4.43
CA LEU A 7 -11.01 -3.22 3.71
C LEU A 7 -10.75 -4.45 4.57
N CYS A 8 -10.18 -4.27 5.76
CA CYS A 8 -9.79 -5.39 6.63
C CYS A 8 -10.71 -5.56 7.84
N THR A 9 -11.74 -4.72 7.99
CA THR A 9 -12.73 -4.76 9.08
C THR A 9 -12.16 -4.62 10.50
N ASN A 10 -10.85 -4.31 10.62
CA ASN A 10 -10.19 -4.07 11.90
C ASN A 10 -10.50 -2.67 12.43
N TRP A 11 -10.44 -2.53 13.76
CA TRP A 11 -10.70 -1.29 14.48
C TRP A 11 -9.41 -0.75 15.09
N TYR A 12 -9.24 0.57 15.01
CA TYR A 12 -8.02 1.25 15.41
C TYR A 12 -8.34 2.43 16.31
N HIS A 13 -7.48 2.75 17.28
CA HIS A 13 -7.55 4.03 17.96
C HIS A 13 -7.18 5.14 16.98
N GLY A 14 -8.01 6.19 16.89
CA GLY A 14 -7.74 7.32 16.00
C GLY A 14 -6.32 7.88 16.18
N GLU A 15 -5.87 8.06 17.42
CA GLU A 15 -4.51 8.53 17.73
C GLU A 15 -3.41 7.60 17.20
N CYS A 16 -3.59 6.28 17.30
CA CYS A 16 -2.61 5.30 16.79
C CYS A 16 -2.45 5.34 15.26
N VAL A 17 -3.46 5.84 14.54
CA VAL A 17 -3.46 5.94 13.08
C VAL A 17 -3.42 7.39 12.58
N GLY A 18 -3.15 8.35 13.48
CA GLY A 18 -3.01 9.77 13.15
C GLY A 18 -4.29 10.48 12.73
N ILE A 19 -5.45 10.01 13.19
CA ILE A 19 -6.76 10.60 12.90
C ILE A 19 -7.39 11.16 14.18
N THR A 20 -7.86 12.40 14.10
CA THR A 20 -8.63 13.05 15.16
C THR A 20 -10.13 12.79 15.01
N GLU A 21 -10.89 12.95 16.09
CA GLU A 21 -12.34 12.71 16.07
C GLU A 21 -13.06 13.66 15.10
N LYS A 22 -12.54 14.88 14.91
CA LYS A 22 -13.07 15.86 13.97
C LYS A 22 -12.88 15.44 12.51
N GLU A 23 -11.76 14.81 12.20
CA GLU A 23 -11.49 14.25 10.87
C GLU A 23 -12.35 13.02 10.64
N ALA A 24 -12.38 12.09 11.60
CA ALA A 24 -13.19 10.87 11.50
C ALA A 24 -14.68 11.15 11.27
N LYS A 25 -15.25 12.19 11.89
CA LYS A 25 -16.65 12.61 11.66
C LYS A 25 -16.94 13.14 10.25
N LYS A 26 -15.92 13.52 9.49
CA LYS A 26 -16.03 14.01 8.11
C LYS A 26 -15.65 12.94 7.08
N MET A 27 -15.26 11.76 7.54
CA MET A 27 -14.82 10.67 6.69
C MET A 27 -15.94 9.65 6.54
N ASP A 28 -16.31 9.37 5.29
CA ASP A 28 -17.28 8.31 4.98
C ASP A 28 -16.61 6.93 4.83
N VAL A 29 -15.31 6.91 4.52
CA VAL A 29 -14.50 5.71 4.31
C VAL A 29 -13.15 5.88 4.98
N TYR A 30 -12.70 4.87 5.71
CA TYR A 30 -11.36 4.80 6.27
C TYR A 30 -10.64 3.54 5.82
N ILE A 31 -9.41 3.72 5.30
CA ILE A 31 -8.53 2.62 4.92
C ILE A 31 -7.26 2.74 5.79
N CYS A 32 -6.93 1.69 6.54
CA CYS A 32 -5.74 1.68 7.40
C CYS A 32 -4.44 1.65 6.58
N ASN A 33 -3.32 1.98 7.23
CA ASN A 33 -2.02 2.08 6.55
C ASN A 33 -1.58 0.75 5.92
N ASP A 34 -1.89 -0.38 6.53
CA ASP A 34 -1.55 -1.71 5.98
C ASP A 34 -2.35 -1.98 4.69
N CYS A 35 -3.64 -1.66 4.71
CA CYS A 35 -4.51 -1.77 3.55
C CYS A 35 -4.12 -0.79 2.43
N LYS A 36 -3.73 0.44 2.78
CA LYS A 36 -3.19 1.41 1.81
C LYS A 36 -1.91 0.87 1.17
N ARG A 37 -0.96 0.37 1.97
CA ARG A 37 0.27 -0.26 1.46
C ARG A 37 -0.01 -1.49 0.60
N ALA A 38 -1.00 -2.30 0.96
CA ALA A 38 -1.40 -3.46 0.16
C ALA A 38 -2.00 -3.05 -1.20
N GLN A 39 -2.69 -1.91 -1.27
CA GLN A 39 -3.21 -1.34 -2.52
C GLN A 39 -2.14 -0.58 -3.33
N GLU A 40 -1.24 0.13 -2.64
CA GLU A 40 -0.06 0.82 -3.22
C GLU A 40 1.03 -0.16 -3.66
N GLY A 41 0.92 -1.42 -3.23
CA GLY A 41 1.57 -2.58 -3.82
C GLY A 41 1.07 -2.88 -5.23
N SER A 42 0.94 -1.83 -6.06
CA SER A 42 1.26 -1.93 -7.47
C SER A 42 2.62 -2.60 -7.52
N SER A 43 2.58 -3.89 -7.79
CA SER A 43 3.67 -4.73 -8.20
C SER A 43 4.21 -4.12 -9.49
N GLU A 44 4.95 -3.02 -9.39
CA GLU A 44 5.93 -2.73 -10.42
C GLU A 44 6.86 -3.94 -10.37
N GLU A 45 6.64 -4.86 -11.31
CA GLU A 45 7.52 -6.00 -11.50
C GLU A 45 8.92 -5.42 -11.68
N LEU A 46 9.79 -5.69 -10.71
CA LEU A 46 11.16 -5.21 -10.71
C LEU A 46 12.00 -6.24 -11.43
N TYR A 47 12.79 -5.78 -12.38
CA TYR A 47 13.64 -6.59 -13.23
C TYR A 47 15.11 -6.32 -12.94
N CYS A 48 15.95 -7.27 -13.36
CA CYS A 48 17.41 -7.21 -13.23
C CYS A 48 17.89 -7.13 -11.76
N ILE A 49 19.20 -7.21 -11.56
CA ILE A 49 19.83 -7.04 -10.24
C ILE A 49 19.71 -5.60 -9.70
N CYS A 50 19.40 -4.62 -10.56
CA CYS A 50 19.25 -3.21 -10.19
C CYS A 50 17.90 -2.87 -9.57
N ARG A 51 16.90 -3.78 -9.61
CA ARG A 51 15.56 -3.60 -9.04
C ARG A 51 14.83 -2.36 -9.57
N THR A 52 14.80 -2.23 -10.89
CA THR A 52 14.05 -1.17 -11.57
C THR A 52 12.91 -1.80 -12.38
N PRO A 53 11.84 -1.06 -12.70
CA PRO A 53 10.85 -1.50 -13.66
C PRO A 53 11.46 -1.86 -15.02
N TYR A 54 10.73 -2.61 -15.84
CA TYR A 54 11.14 -2.94 -17.20
C TYR A 54 11.24 -1.68 -18.09
N ASP A 55 12.30 -1.56 -18.86
CA ASP A 55 12.55 -0.46 -19.80
C ASP A 55 12.82 -1.01 -21.20
N GLU A 56 11.88 -0.84 -22.14
CA GLU A 56 12.01 -1.38 -23.50
C GLU A 56 13.21 -0.86 -24.30
N SER A 57 13.85 0.22 -23.88
CA SER A 57 15.06 0.76 -24.52
C SER A 57 16.34 0.02 -24.10
N GLN A 58 16.28 -0.80 -23.04
CA GLN A 58 17.40 -1.56 -22.52
C GLN A 58 17.37 -3.01 -23.01
N PHE A 59 18.56 -3.61 -23.15
CA PHE A 59 18.69 -5.03 -23.51
C PHE A 59 18.73 -5.89 -22.24
N TYR A 60 17.81 -6.86 -22.13
CA TYR A 60 17.72 -7.79 -21.01
C TYR A 60 18.01 -9.22 -21.45
N ILE A 61 18.55 -10.02 -20.54
CA ILE A 61 18.68 -11.47 -20.67
C ILE A 61 17.97 -12.16 -19.51
N GLY A 62 17.33 -13.30 -19.78
CA GLY A 62 16.73 -14.15 -18.75
C GLY A 62 17.78 -14.96 -18.00
N CYS A 63 17.50 -15.29 -16.74
CA CYS A 63 18.30 -16.24 -15.96
C CYS A 63 17.61 -17.61 -15.95
N ASP A 64 18.31 -18.69 -16.30
CA ASP A 64 17.73 -20.04 -16.29
C ASP A 64 17.59 -20.64 -14.88
N ARG A 65 18.12 -19.96 -13.85
CA ARG A 65 18.19 -20.48 -12.47
C ARG A 65 17.26 -19.78 -11.48
N CYS A 66 16.74 -18.61 -11.80
CA CYS A 66 15.88 -17.82 -10.91
C CYS A 66 14.88 -16.98 -11.70
#